data_AF-A0A1W1XS06-F1
#
_entry.id   AF-A0A1W1XS06-F1
#
_cell.length_a   1.000
_cell.length_b   1.000
_cell.length_c   1.000
_cell.angle_alpha   90.00
_cell.angle_beta   90.00
_cell.angle_gamma   90.00
#
_symmetry.space_group_name_H-M   'P 1'
#
loop_
_entity.id
_entity.type
_entity.pdbx_description
1 polymer ?
#
loop_
_entity_poly.entity_id
_entity_poly.type
_entity_poly.pdbx_seq_one_letter_code
_entity_poly.pdbx_strand_id
1 'polypeptide(L)'
;MIEGILILAMALGIGATAVPQDASATATEAADAEWPAHVSAQSTPQLTLPTDPVTMFLRYPGPRSRFQMIFSDIPEGMAVQNDMGYDGWCVDRQLDIPKNTTTRVRLYSSVDPLLPGHLARLSWNEINYLVNHKAGTPKEVQAAIWHLVDGRTRGLTPAARKMVEAARRNGAAYIPGPGEILAVICEPFEDVQTTFIEYTQPVVLGAEGEAPAEPTAPEEPPSSQAAVVPTVRQVVPPTFTIVDPGDPGGRERVVIIEERGGGTDGGEPEPPAPVPLPSGVVLLAPGLAVVALARRKRP
;
A
#
# COMPACT_ATOMS: atom_id res chain seq x y z
N MET A 1 53.28 47.09 -36.54
CA MET A 1 52.08 47.96 -36.59
C MET A 1 51.10 47.43 -35.55
N ILE A 2 51.16 48.06 -34.37
CA ILE A 2 50.07 48.83 -33.73
C ILE A 2 49.11 47.87 -32.99
N GLU A 3 49.41 47.60 -31.72
CA GLU A 3 48.68 48.09 -30.50
C GLU A 3 47.40 47.27 -30.24
N GLY A 4 46.97 46.92 -29.03
CA GLY A 4 47.31 47.34 -27.69
C GLY A 4 46.13 46.97 -26.78
N ILE A 5 46.41 46.27 -25.68
CA ILE A 5 45.76 46.28 -24.36
C ILE A 5 44.31 46.79 -24.27
N LEU A 6 43.39 45.94 -23.74
CA LEU A 6 42.53 46.37 -22.63
C LEU A 6 42.09 45.20 -21.74
N ILE A 7 42.83 45.02 -20.65
CA ILE A 7 42.41 44.30 -19.45
C ILE A 7 41.57 45.29 -18.64
N LEU A 8 40.26 45.05 -18.51
CA LEU A 8 39.42 45.80 -17.60
C LEU A 8 39.30 45.03 -16.28
N ALA A 9 40.20 45.37 -15.36
CA ALA A 9 40.04 45.10 -13.93
C ALA A 9 39.09 46.16 -13.35
N MET A 10 37.93 45.73 -12.84
CA MET A 10 37.06 46.57 -12.01
C MET A 10 37.15 46.07 -10.57
N ALA A 11 37.71 46.94 -9.74
CA ALA A 11 37.97 46.78 -8.34
C ALA A 11 36.72 47.07 -7.49
N LEU A 12 36.63 46.34 -6.37
CA LEU A 12 36.30 46.81 -5.03
C LEU A 12 35.09 47.77 -4.87
N GLY A 13 33.98 47.20 -4.43
CA GLY A 13 32.95 47.88 -3.65
C GLY A 13 32.78 47.16 -2.31
N ILE A 14 33.65 47.45 -1.34
CA ILE A 14 33.45 47.09 0.07
C ILE A 14 32.41 48.06 0.63
N GLY A 15 31.15 47.64 0.64
CA GLY A 15 30.07 48.30 1.36
C GLY A 15 29.77 47.55 2.65
N ALA A 16 30.43 47.93 3.74
CA ALA A 16 30.07 47.49 5.08
C ALA A 16 28.86 48.33 5.53
N THR A 17 27.65 47.80 5.37
CA THR A 17 26.46 48.31 6.06
C THR A 17 26.31 47.55 7.37
N ALA A 18 26.55 48.26 8.47
CA ALA A 18 26.22 47.82 9.81
C ALA A 18 24.72 47.51 9.88
N VAL A 19 24.39 46.23 10.11
CA VAL A 19 23.03 45.80 10.42
C VAL A 19 22.85 45.93 11.94
N PRO A 20 21.80 46.60 12.42
CA PRO A 20 21.53 46.75 13.85
C PRO A 20 21.31 45.39 14.52
N GLN A 21 22.17 45.09 15.50
CA GLN A 21 21.84 44.20 16.61
C GLN A 21 20.77 44.90 17.44
N ASP A 22 19.51 44.47 17.31
CA ASP A 22 18.55 44.39 18.42
C ASP A 22 17.21 43.89 17.91
N ALA A 23 16.99 42.59 18.07
CA ALA A 23 15.67 42.01 18.25
C ALA A 23 15.88 40.64 18.90
N SER A 24 16.04 40.65 20.23
CA SER A 24 15.87 39.48 21.06
C SER A 24 14.41 39.04 20.95
N ALA A 25 14.11 38.25 19.92
CA ALA A 25 12.90 37.48 19.85
C ALA A 25 13.07 36.32 20.82
N THR A 26 12.32 36.39 21.92
CA THR A 26 12.02 35.27 22.79
C THR A 26 11.37 34.18 21.94
N ALA A 27 12.22 33.30 21.39
CA ALA A 27 11.79 32.06 20.78
C ALA A 27 11.08 31.28 21.88
N THR A 28 9.75 31.21 21.75
CA THR A 28 8.94 30.31 22.55
C THR A 28 9.39 28.91 22.18
N GLU A 29 10.17 28.33 23.09
CA GLU A 29 10.64 26.95 23.13
C GLU A 29 9.40 26.04 22.99
N ALA A 30 9.09 25.70 21.75
CA ALA A 30 8.03 24.78 21.43
C ALA A 30 8.52 23.41 21.89
N ALA A 31 8.13 23.06 23.12
CA ALA A 31 8.24 21.78 23.77
C ALA A 31 8.78 20.69 22.85
N ASP A 32 10.07 20.38 23.04
CA ASP A 32 10.67 19.14 22.59
C ASP A 32 9.84 18.01 23.17
N ALA A 33 8.89 17.53 22.37
CA ALA A 33 8.23 16.27 22.64
C ALA A 33 9.31 15.21 22.51
N GLU A 34 9.97 14.92 23.64
CA GLU A 34 10.84 13.76 23.80
C GLU A 34 10.01 12.52 23.49
N TRP A 35 10.13 12.06 22.25
CA TRP A 35 9.53 10.81 21.81
C TRP A 35 10.19 9.66 22.57
N PRO A 36 9.42 8.69 23.10
CA PRO A 36 9.94 7.69 24.01
C PRO A 36 11.06 6.87 23.38
N ALA A 37 12.14 6.71 24.14
CA ALA A 37 13.30 5.92 23.77
C ALA A 37 12.91 4.46 23.46
N HIS A 38 13.41 4.01 22.31
CA HIS A 38 13.51 2.63 21.80
C HIS A 38 12.83 1.53 22.62
N VAL A 39 11.63 1.14 22.16
CA VAL A 39 11.03 -0.15 22.51
C VAL A 39 11.98 -1.27 22.07
N SER A 40 12.27 -2.19 22.99
CA SER A 40 13.11 -3.37 22.73
C SER A 40 12.61 -4.14 21.52
N ALA A 41 13.53 -4.66 20.68
CA ALA A 41 13.25 -5.41 19.47
C ALA A 41 12.38 -6.65 19.75
N GLN A 42 11.07 -6.47 19.68
CA GLN A 42 10.15 -7.60 19.59
C GLN A 42 10.38 -8.27 18.24
N SER A 43 10.44 -9.59 18.22
CA SER A 43 10.46 -10.38 17.00
C SER A 43 9.22 -9.99 16.19
N THR A 44 9.41 -9.22 15.14
CA THR A 44 8.33 -8.74 14.29
C THR A 44 7.65 -9.98 13.71
N PRO A 45 6.32 -10.15 13.86
CA PRO A 45 5.64 -11.29 13.28
C PRO A 45 5.98 -11.36 11.80
N GLN A 46 6.55 -12.48 11.37
CA GLN A 46 7.02 -12.64 10.01
C GLN A 46 5.82 -12.56 9.07
N LEU A 47 5.77 -11.49 8.28
CA LEU A 47 4.70 -11.25 7.33
C LEU A 47 4.70 -12.38 6.29
N THR A 48 3.62 -13.16 6.23
CA THR A 48 3.48 -14.23 5.23
C THR A 48 2.92 -13.62 3.95
N LEU A 49 3.79 -13.51 2.93
CA LEU A 49 3.47 -12.96 1.61
C LEU A 49 3.54 -14.07 0.55
N PRO A 50 2.78 -13.95 -0.54
CA PRO A 50 2.87 -14.89 -1.66
C PRO A 50 4.26 -14.85 -2.32
N THR A 51 4.83 -16.02 -2.58
CA THR A 51 6.11 -16.17 -3.30
C THR A 51 5.94 -16.04 -4.81
N ASP A 52 4.78 -16.48 -5.32
CA ASP A 52 4.41 -16.33 -6.72
C ASP A 52 3.88 -14.93 -7.00
N PRO A 53 4.04 -14.42 -8.24
CA PRO A 53 3.49 -13.11 -8.58
C PRO A 53 1.97 -13.09 -8.44
N VAL A 54 1.46 -11.95 -8.02
CA VAL A 54 0.02 -11.67 -7.85
C VAL A 54 -0.42 -10.59 -8.82
N THR A 55 -1.73 -10.43 -8.97
CA THR A 55 -2.29 -9.38 -9.82
C THR A 55 -2.68 -8.20 -8.94
N MET A 56 -2.17 -7.02 -9.28
CA MET A 56 -2.46 -5.77 -8.60
C MET A 56 -3.28 -4.86 -9.51
N PHE A 57 -4.42 -4.39 -9.04
CA PHE A 57 -5.23 -3.38 -9.68
C PHE A 57 -5.07 -2.04 -8.96
N LEU A 58 -4.64 -1.01 -9.69
CA LEU A 58 -4.51 0.34 -9.16
C LEU A 58 -5.77 1.16 -9.46
N ARG A 59 -6.58 1.45 -8.43
CA ARG A 59 -7.81 2.24 -8.55
C ARG A 59 -7.54 3.74 -8.42
N TYR A 60 -7.94 4.50 -9.44
CA TYR A 60 -7.96 5.96 -9.49
C TYR A 60 -9.43 6.45 -9.57
N PRO A 61 -9.84 7.57 -8.93
CA PRO A 61 -9.05 8.65 -8.37
C PRO A 61 -8.69 8.44 -6.89
N GLY A 62 -7.45 8.05 -6.64
CA GLY A 62 -6.80 8.45 -5.39
C GLY A 62 -6.35 9.92 -5.49
N PRO A 63 -6.27 10.68 -4.39
CA PRO A 63 -5.91 12.08 -4.43
C PRO A 63 -4.44 12.27 -4.85
N ARG A 64 -4.21 12.38 -6.16
CA ARG A 64 -3.07 13.04 -6.83
C ARG A 64 -1.64 12.52 -6.57
N SER A 65 -1.42 11.68 -5.55
CA SER A 65 -0.12 11.07 -5.19
C SER A 65 -0.24 9.85 -4.26
N ARG A 66 -1.46 9.41 -3.97
CA ARG A 66 -1.82 8.21 -3.20
C ARG A 66 -2.90 7.48 -4.00
N PHE A 67 -2.88 6.17 -3.97
CA PHE A 67 -3.84 5.33 -4.70
C PHE A 67 -4.35 4.20 -3.81
N GLN A 68 -5.49 3.63 -4.18
CA GLN A 68 -5.97 2.39 -3.59
C GLN A 68 -5.53 1.24 -4.48
N MET A 69 -4.79 0.29 -3.91
CA MET A 69 -4.37 -0.94 -4.57
C MET A 69 -5.22 -2.09 -4.09
N ILE A 70 -5.74 -2.87 -5.03
CA ILE A 70 -6.55 -4.06 -4.77
C ILE A 70 -5.84 -5.24 -5.42
N PHE A 71 -5.79 -6.38 -4.76
CA PHE A 71 -5.08 -7.55 -5.25
C PHE A 71 -6.03 -8.69 -5.60
N SER A 72 -5.60 -9.52 -6.55
CA SER A 72 -6.19 -10.82 -6.86
C SER A 72 -5.07 -11.86 -7.02
N ASP A 73 -5.46 -13.14 -7.08
CA ASP A 73 -4.55 -14.29 -7.17
C ASP A 73 -3.66 -14.48 -5.93
N ILE A 74 -4.10 -13.98 -4.77
CA ILE A 74 -3.43 -14.26 -3.49
C ILE A 74 -3.99 -15.55 -2.88
N PRO A 75 -3.15 -16.52 -2.50
CA PRO A 75 -3.58 -17.70 -1.75
C PRO A 75 -4.24 -17.34 -0.40
N GLU A 76 -5.14 -18.21 0.08
CA GLU A 76 -5.74 -18.04 1.40
C GLU A 76 -4.69 -18.09 2.53
N GLY A 77 -4.97 -17.40 3.64
CA GLY A 77 -4.08 -17.33 4.81
C GLY A 77 -2.88 -16.38 4.66
N MET A 78 -2.77 -15.67 3.54
CA MET A 78 -1.75 -14.64 3.35
C MET A 78 -2.10 -13.35 4.07
N ALA A 79 -1.09 -12.54 4.37
CA ALA A 79 -1.27 -11.27 5.07
C ALA A 79 -2.02 -10.22 4.23
N VAL A 80 -1.67 -10.11 2.95
CA VAL A 80 -2.41 -9.30 1.97
C VAL A 80 -3.58 -10.15 1.45
N GLN A 81 -4.76 -9.56 1.30
CA GLN A 81 -5.99 -10.29 0.96
C GLN A 81 -6.53 -9.86 -0.41
N ASN A 82 -7.20 -10.80 -1.09
CA ASN A 82 -7.91 -10.49 -2.32
C ASN A 82 -9.04 -9.49 -2.06
N ASP A 83 -9.31 -8.64 -3.05
CA ASP A 83 -10.41 -7.67 -3.05
C ASP A 83 -10.39 -6.60 -1.93
N MET A 84 -9.35 -6.60 -1.10
CA MET A 84 -9.13 -5.58 -0.07
C MET A 84 -8.38 -4.37 -0.66
N GLY A 85 -8.84 -3.17 -0.32
CA GLY A 85 -8.21 -1.92 -0.75
C GLY A 85 -7.15 -1.45 0.23
N TYR A 86 -5.91 -1.34 -0.24
CA TYR A 86 -4.77 -0.83 0.53
C TYR A 86 -4.32 0.53 0.02
N ASP A 87 -3.88 1.40 0.93
CA ASP A 87 -3.29 2.67 0.54
C ASP A 87 -1.89 2.49 -0.02
N GLY A 88 -1.62 3.16 -1.14
CA GLY A 88 -0.42 2.97 -1.92
C GLY A 88 0.35 4.24 -2.23
N TRP A 89 1.66 4.10 -2.36
CA TRP A 89 2.58 5.17 -2.71
C TRP A 89 3.53 4.78 -3.84
N CYS A 90 3.94 5.78 -4.60
CA CYS A 90 4.95 5.67 -5.63
C CYS A 90 6.35 5.55 -5.00
N VAL A 91 7.19 4.60 -5.45
CA VAL A 91 8.59 4.51 -5.04
C VAL A 91 9.48 5.31 -5.99
N ASP A 92 9.26 5.15 -7.30
CA ASP A 92 10.06 5.80 -8.33
C ASP A 92 9.32 7.04 -8.88
N ARG A 93 10.05 8.13 -9.09
CA ARG A 93 9.51 9.36 -9.70
C ARG A 93 9.67 9.37 -11.22
N GLN A 94 10.56 8.55 -11.77
CA GLN A 94 10.95 8.59 -13.19
C GLN A 94 10.06 7.71 -14.07
N LEU A 95 9.46 6.69 -13.48
CA LEU A 95 8.51 5.80 -14.16
C LEU A 95 7.09 6.20 -13.81
N ASP A 96 6.18 6.04 -14.76
CA ASP A 96 4.74 6.17 -14.52
C ASP A 96 4.16 4.78 -14.21
N ILE A 97 3.12 4.73 -13.37
CA ILE A 97 2.29 3.54 -13.21
C ILE A 97 0.96 3.73 -13.95
N PRO A 98 0.55 2.79 -14.83
CA PRO A 98 -0.75 2.82 -15.47
C PRO A 98 -1.88 2.86 -14.43
N LYS A 99 -2.85 3.75 -14.65
CA LYS A 99 -4.01 3.90 -13.75
C LYS A 99 -5.15 3.02 -14.23
N ASN A 100 -5.98 2.54 -13.29
CA ASN A 100 -7.16 1.70 -13.59
C ASN A 100 -6.79 0.50 -14.46
N THR A 101 -5.61 -0.07 -14.23
CA THR A 101 -5.04 -1.17 -14.99
C THR A 101 -4.52 -2.22 -14.01
N THR A 102 -4.55 -3.47 -14.44
CA THR A 102 -3.96 -4.59 -13.71
C THR A 102 -2.50 -4.77 -14.11
N THR A 103 -1.62 -4.96 -13.13
CA THR A 103 -0.19 -5.23 -13.32
C THR A 103 0.19 -6.45 -12.50
N ARG A 104 1.02 -7.33 -13.06
CA ARG A 104 1.61 -8.44 -12.31
C ARG A 104 2.75 -7.92 -11.45
N VAL A 105 2.70 -8.23 -10.15
CA VAL A 105 3.70 -7.76 -9.18
C VAL A 105 4.17 -8.90 -8.29
N ARG A 106 5.39 -8.77 -7.76
CA ARG A 106 5.87 -9.56 -6.62
C ARG A 106 5.81 -8.71 -5.36
N LEU A 107 5.36 -9.32 -4.27
CA LEU A 107 5.26 -8.65 -2.98
C LEU A 107 6.50 -8.94 -2.13
N TYR A 108 7.02 -7.91 -1.47
CA TYR A 108 8.10 -8.07 -0.49
C TYR A 108 7.79 -7.28 0.77
N SER A 109 8.21 -7.83 1.91
CA SER A 109 8.27 -7.04 3.14
C SER A 109 9.44 -6.07 3.04
N SER A 110 9.21 -4.80 3.39
CA SER A 110 10.29 -3.79 3.42
C SER A 110 11.37 -4.03 4.46
N VAL A 111 11.13 -4.96 5.40
CA VAL A 111 12.11 -5.41 6.41
C VAL A 111 12.68 -6.79 6.12
N ASP A 112 12.42 -7.35 4.93
CA ASP A 112 12.97 -8.65 4.54
C ASP A 112 14.50 -8.55 4.33
N PRO A 113 15.32 -9.36 5.03
CA PRO A 113 16.77 -9.37 4.82
C PRO A 113 17.20 -9.88 3.43
N LEU A 114 16.30 -10.51 2.67
CA LEU A 114 16.54 -11.08 1.35
C LEU A 114 15.96 -10.24 0.21
N LEU A 115 15.73 -8.94 0.43
CA LEU A 115 15.30 -8.04 -0.64
C LEU A 115 16.26 -8.08 -1.86
N PRO A 116 15.73 -8.05 -3.10
CA PRO A 116 16.54 -7.87 -4.29
C PRO A 116 17.45 -6.65 -4.16
N GLY A 117 18.69 -6.73 -4.65
CA GLY A 117 19.71 -5.70 -4.40
C GLY A 117 19.32 -4.27 -4.82
N HIS A 118 18.43 -4.09 -5.80
CA HIS A 118 17.95 -2.76 -6.16
C HIS A 118 16.94 -2.20 -5.16
N LEU A 119 16.11 -3.04 -4.53
CA LEU A 119 15.20 -2.68 -3.43
C LEU A 119 15.95 -2.54 -2.11
N ALA A 120 16.91 -3.43 -1.83
CA ALA A 120 17.67 -3.43 -0.57
C ALA A 120 18.53 -2.16 -0.36
N ARG A 121 18.83 -1.42 -1.42
CA ARG A 121 19.58 -0.14 -1.34
C ARG A 121 18.74 1.05 -0.91
N LEU A 122 17.42 0.90 -0.85
CA LEU A 122 16.53 1.98 -0.41
C LEU A 122 16.45 2.03 1.11
N SER A 123 16.28 3.23 1.67
CA SER A 123 16.15 3.45 3.11
C SER A 123 14.78 3.03 3.64
N TRP A 124 14.42 1.75 3.54
CA TRP A 124 13.09 1.25 3.92
C TRP A 124 12.73 1.53 5.37
N ASN A 125 13.68 1.48 6.30
CA ASN A 125 13.43 1.82 7.70
C ASN A 125 13.03 3.31 7.86
N GLU A 126 13.66 4.22 7.11
CA GLU A 126 13.28 5.64 7.09
C GLU A 126 11.91 5.86 6.43
N ILE A 127 11.60 5.11 5.36
CA ILE A 127 10.29 5.15 4.70
C ILE A 127 9.20 4.63 5.65
N ASN A 128 9.45 3.51 6.35
CA ASN A 128 8.57 2.96 7.37
C ASN A 128 8.33 3.97 8.51
N TYR A 129 9.39 4.63 8.99
CA TYR A 129 9.25 5.69 9.98
C TYR A 129 8.36 6.81 9.46
N LEU A 130 8.62 7.27 8.23
CA LEU A 130 7.90 8.36 7.60
C LEU A 130 6.41 8.06 7.47
N VAL A 131 6.01 6.87 7.02
CA VAL A 131 4.58 6.54 6.83
C VAL A 131 3.81 6.36 8.13
N ASN A 132 4.50 6.03 9.24
CA ASN A 132 3.91 6.00 10.59
C ASN A 132 3.82 7.38 11.24
N HIS A 133 4.67 8.33 10.82
CA HIS A 133 4.75 9.69 11.38
C HIS A 133 4.39 10.77 10.35
N LYS A 134 3.68 10.39 9.28
CA LYS A 134 3.37 11.28 8.15
C LYS A 134 2.48 12.44 8.58
N ALA A 135 2.73 13.61 8.00
CA ALA A 135 1.97 14.82 8.23
C ALA A 135 1.79 15.62 6.93
N GLY A 136 0.79 16.51 6.90
CA GLY A 136 0.50 17.34 5.73
C GLY A 136 -0.32 16.60 4.66
N THR A 137 -0.19 17.03 3.42
CA THR A 137 -0.98 16.52 2.30
C THR A 137 -0.36 15.26 1.65
N PRO A 138 -1.15 14.41 0.97
CA PRO A 138 -0.60 13.25 0.25
C PRO A 138 0.52 13.61 -0.74
N LYS A 139 0.43 14.77 -1.39
CA LYS A 139 1.49 15.26 -2.29
C LYS A 139 2.80 15.52 -1.55
N GLU A 140 2.74 16.02 -0.33
CA GLU A 140 3.92 16.27 0.50
C GLU A 140 4.52 14.98 1.05
N VAL A 141 3.67 14.02 1.43
CA VAL A 141 4.12 12.67 1.82
C VAL A 141 4.84 11.99 0.66
N GLN A 142 4.24 12.01 -0.54
CA GLN A 142 4.87 11.45 -1.74
C GLN A 142 6.20 12.14 -2.10
N ALA A 143 6.26 13.47 -2.00
CA ALA A 143 7.49 14.21 -2.24
C ALA A 143 8.59 13.85 -1.23
N ALA A 144 8.23 13.64 0.02
CA ALA A 144 9.15 13.21 1.07
C ALA A 144 9.64 11.77 0.85
N ILE A 145 8.75 10.84 0.45
CA ILE A 145 9.13 9.46 0.07
C ILE A 145 10.14 9.49 -1.09
N TRP A 146 9.84 10.19 -2.18
CA TRP A 146 10.76 10.29 -3.31
C TRP A 146 12.11 10.88 -2.91
N HIS A 147 12.12 11.83 -1.97
CA HIS A 147 13.37 12.38 -1.45
C HIS A 147 14.23 11.35 -0.69
N LEU A 148 13.61 10.45 0.08
CA LEU A 148 14.33 9.36 0.76
C LEU A 148 14.85 8.33 -0.25
N VAL A 149 14.12 8.08 -1.34
CA VAL A 149 14.51 7.12 -2.38
C VAL A 149 15.64 7.65 -3.28
N ASP A 150 15.54 8.89 -3.78
CA ASP A 150 16.43 9.40 -4.83
C ASP A 150 17.33 10.58 -4.38
N GLY A 151 17.21 11.03 -3.13
CA GLY A 151 18.00 12.11 -2.55
C GLY A 151 17.73 13.51 -3.11
N ARG A 152 16.78 13.70 -4.04
CA ARG A 152 16.59 14.99 -4.71
C ARG A 152 15.76 15.96 -3.87
N THR A 153 16.34 17.09 -3.50
CA THR A 153 15.75 18.09 -2.59
C THR A 153 14.82 19.12 -3.25
N ARG A 154 14.80 19.21 -4.59
CA ARG A 154 14.10 20.30 -5.29
C ARG A 154 12.58 20.21 -5.11
N GLY A 155 11.98 21.29 -4.61
CA GLY A 155 10.54 21.42 -4.51
C GLY A 155 9.89 20.83 -3.25
N LEU A 156 10.69 20.42 -2.25
CA LEU A 156 10.13 20.03 -0.95
C LEU A 156 9.51 21.24 -0.24
N THR A 157 8.24 21.12 0.12
CA THR A 157 7.59 22.07 1.04
C THR A 157 8.23 21.98 2.43
N PRO A 158 8.06 22.99 3.31
CA PRO A 158 8.54 22.90 4.69
C PRO A 158 8.03 21.66 5.44
N ALA A 159 6.76 21.25 5.22
CA ALA A 159 6.20 20.06 5.84
C ALA A 159 6.87 18.77 5.33
N ALA A 160 7.06 18.63 4.02
CA ALA A 160 7.76 17.48 3.44
C ALA A 160 9.22 17.39 3.91
N ARG A 161 9.90 18.54 4.02
CA ARG A 161 11.26 18.61 4.57
C ARG A 161 11.32 18.15 6.03
N LYS A 162 10.38 18.58 6.88
CA LYS A 162 10.30 18.15 8.28
C LYS A 162 10.11 16.64 8.40
N MET A 163 9.28 16.03 7.54
CA MET A 163 9.10 14.57 7.50
C MET A 163 10.40 13.85 7.14
N VAL A 164 11.11 14.31 6.11
CA VAL A 164 12.41 13.75 5.72
C VAL A 164 13.43 13.84 6.86
N GLU A 165 13.55 15.00 7.48
CA GLU A 165 14.51 15.23 8.55
C GLU A 165 14.21 14.38 9.79
N ALA A 166 12.93 14.22 10.15
CA ALA A 166 12.52 13.32 11.22
C ALA A 166 12.82 11.86 10.88
N ALA A 167 12.52 11.42 9.65
CA ALA A 167 12.82 10.06 9.20
C ALA A 167 14.31 9.75 9.19
N ARG A 168 15.17 10.67 8.74
CA ARG A 168 16.64 10.48 8.79
C ARG A 168 17.18 10.44 10.22
N ARG A 169 16.60 11.23 11.12
CA ARG A 169 17.04 11.31 12.52
C ARG A 169 16.67 10.05 13.30
N ASN A 170 15.47 9.53 13.07
CA ASN A 170 14.87 8.51 13.94
C ASN A 170 14.63 7.17 13.24
N GLY A 171 14.70 7.13 11.91
CA GLY A 171 14.22 6.02 11.09
C GLY A 171 15.29 4.99 10.72
N ALA A 172 16.59 5.25 10.94
CA ALA A 172 17.64 4.33 10.47
C ALA A 172 17.48 2.89 11.00
N ALA A 173 17.02 2.73 12.24
CA ALA A 173 16.75 1.44 12.89
C ALA A 173 15.26 1.17 13.13
N TYR A 174 14.37 1.96 12.52
CA TYR A 174 12.93 1.83 12.75
C TYR A 174 12.37 0.62 12.01
N ILE A 175 11.80 -0.31 12.77
CA ILE A 175 11.09 -1.50 12.30
C ILE A 175 9.67 -1.39 12.85
N PRO A 176 8.63 -1.30 12.00
CA PRO A 176 7.24 -1.25 12.46
C PRO A 176 6.89 -2.46 13.31
N GLY A 177 6.31 -2.22 14.48
CA GLY A 177 5.75 -3.22 15.37
C GLY A 177 4.24 -3.46 15.17
N PRO A 178 3.62 -4.29 16.02
CA PRO A 178 2.19 -4.55 15.98
C PRO A 178 1.35 -3.26 16.05
N GLY A 179 0.38 -3.11 15.16
CA GLY A 179 -0.46 -1.92 15.04
C GLY A 179 0.15 -0.78 14.21
N GLU A 180 1.43 -0.84 13.89
CA GLU A 180 2.11 0.12 13.03
C GLU A 180 2.02 -0.30 11.55
N ILE A 181 2.31 0.66 10.67
CA ILE A 181 2.31 0.47 9.22
C ILE A 181 3.65 -0.09 8.76
N LEU A 182 3.63 -1.26 8.15
CA LEU A 182 4.75 -1.83 7.41
C LEU A 182 4.56 -1.59 5.91
N ALA A 183 5.57 -1.04 5.25
CA ALA A 183 5.57 -0.97 3.79
C ALA A 183 5.70 -2.39 3.20
N VAL A 184 4.75 -2.77 2.35
CA VAL A 184 4.84 -3.98 1.52
C VAL A 184 5.06 -3.55 0.09
N ILE A 185 6.25 -3.85 -0.43
CA ILE A 185 6.72 -3.43 -1.73
C ILE A 185 6.02 -4.24 -2.82
N CYS A 186 5.55 -3.56 -3.85
CA CYS A 186 4.93 -4.13 -5.03
C CYS A 186 5.87 -3.91 -6.23
N GLU A 187 6.73 -4.89 -6.50
CA GLU A 187 7.71 -4.87 -7.61
C GLU A 187 7.05 -5.39 -8.90
N PRO A 188 6.87 -4.56 -9.94
CA PRO A 188 6.28 -5.01 -11.20
C PRO A 188 7.25 -5.84 -12.03
N PHE A 189 6.71 -6.76 -12.84
CA PHE A 189 7.47 -7.52 -13.85
C PHE A 189 7.65 -6.76 -15.18
N GLU A 190 7.01 -5.61 -15.29
CA GLU A 190 7.00 -4.74 -16.46
C GLU A 190 7.82 -3.48 -16.18
N ASP A 191 8.17 -2.73 -17.23
CA ASP A 191 8.85 -1.43 -17.11
C ASP A 191 7.85 -0.33 -16.68
N VAL A 192 7.27 -0.53 -15.50
CA VAL A 192 6.36 0.38 -14.82
C VAL A 192 6.88 0.64 -13.41
N GLN A 193 6.35 1.69 -12.81
CA GLN A 193 6.85 2.16 -11.53
C GLN A 193 6.66 1.15 -10.38
N THR A 194 7.71 0.94 -9.57
CA THR A 194 7.58 0.25 -8.28
C THR A 194 6.72 1.07 -7.32
N THR A 195 5.88 0.38 -6.55
CA THR A 195 5.01 0.99 -5.53
C THR A 195 5.12 0.23 -4.21
N PHE A 196 4.48 0.71 -3.16
CA PHE A 196 4.27 -0.08 -1.94
C PHE A 196 2.92 0.24 -1.30
N ILE A 197 2.35 -0.73 -0.59
CA ILE A 197 1.15 -0.54 0.23
C ILE A 197 1.49 -0.27 1.70
N GLU A 198 0.60 0.47 2.37
CA GLU A 198 0.55 0.57 3.82
C GLU A 198 -0.18 -0.66 4.38
N TYR A 199 0.58 -1.61 4.94
CA TYR A 199 0.03 -2.77 5.63
C TYR A 199 0.09 -2.56 7.15
N THR A 200 -1.07 -2.46 7.81
CA THR A 200 -1.13 -2.40 9.27
C THR A 200 -0.82 -3.76 9.87
N GLN A 201 0.26 -3.87 10.64
CA GLN A 201 0.60 -5.12 11.31
C GLN A 201 -0.49 -5.49 12.33
N PRO A 202 -0.93 -6.75 12.39
CA PRO A 202 -1.93 -7.18 13.35
C PRO A 202 -1.41 -6.98 14.78
N VAL A 203 -2.24 -6.40 15.64
CA VAL A 203 -1.96 -6.38 17.08
C VAL A 203 -2.19 -7.80 17.59
N VAL A 204 -1.11 -8.48 17.96
CA VAL A 204 -1.22 -9.70 18.77
C VAL A 204 -1.66 -9.21 20.14
N LEU A 205 -2.98 -9.15 20.37
CA LEU A 205 -3.53 -9.08 21.71
C LEU A 205 -2.98 -10.34 22.38
N GLY A 206 -1.91 -10.18 23.16
CA GLY A 206 -1.21 -11.30 23.78
C GLY A 206 -2.28 -12.20 24.36
N ALA A 207 -2.25 -13.48 23.98
CA ALA A 207 -3.12 -14.52 24.51
C ALA A 207 -3.35 -14.16 25.97
N GLU A 208 -4.56 -13.67 26.29
CA GLU A 208 -4.83 -13.00 27.57
C GLU A 208 -4.20 -13.87 28.61
N GLY A 209 -3.11 -13.38 29.23
CA GLY A 209 -2.12 -14.25 29.86
C GLY A 209 -2.89 -15.28 30.64
N GLU A 210 -2.85 -16.54 30.15
CA GLU A 210 -3.73 -17.61 30.60
C GLU A 210 -3.80 -17.47 32.11
N ALA A 211 -4.97 -17.00 32.59
CA ALA A 211 -5.07 -16.44 33.94
C ALA A 211 -4.38 -17.45 34.85
N PRO A 212 -3.33 -17.03 35.59
CA PRO A 212 -2.39 -17.97 36.21
C PRO A 212 -3.22 -19.03 36.89
N ALA A 213 -3.12 -20.27 36.38
CA ALA A 213 -4.08 -21.32 36.63
C ALA A 213 -4.51 -21.24 38.09
N GLU A 214 -5.79 -20.89 38.31
CA GLU A 214 -6.33 -20.76 39.66
C GLU A 214 -5.92 -22.05 40.40
N PRO A 215 -5.23 -21.94 41.55
CA PRO A 215 -4.61 -23.09 42.19
C PRO A 215 -5.66 -24.17 42.35
N THR A 216 -5.49 -25.25 41.61
CA THR A 216 -6.47 -26.33 41.52
C THR A 216 -6.67 -26.85 42.94
N ALA A 217 -7.83 -26.56 43.52
CA ALA A 217 -8.24 -27.19 44.76
C ALA A 217 -8.17 -28.72 44.54
N PRO A 218 -7.73 -29.50 45.53
CA PRO A 218 -7.57 -30.94 45.39
C PRO A 218 -8.88 -31.55 44.87
N GLU A 219 -8.77 -32.26 43.74
CA GLU A 219 -9.88 -32.96 43.05
C GLU A 219 -10.72 -33.76 44.05
N GLU A 220 -12.00 -33.39 44.18
CA GLU A 220 -13.01 -34.34 44.65
C GLU A 220 -13.25 -35.40 43.55
N PRO A 221 -13.47 -36.67 43.94
CA PRO A 221 -13.62 -37.77 42.99
C PRO A 221 -14.83 -37.57 42.05
N PRO A 222 -14.74 -38.02 40.79
CA PRO A 222 -15.70 -37.68 39.76
C PRO A 222 -17.09 -38.27 40.04
N SER A 223 -18.07 -37.39 40.26
CA SER A 223 -19.49 -37.73 40.18
C SER A 223 -19.96 -37.65 38.73
N SER A 224 -20.35 -38.82 38.21
CA SER A 224 -21.02 -39.08 36.93
C SER A 224 -21.93 -37.93 36.44
N GLN A 225 -21.54 -37.28 35.34
CA GLN A 225 -22.43 -36.41 34.56
C GLN A 225 -22.67 -36.96 33.16
N ALA A 226 -23.95 -36.95 32.79
CA ALA A 226 -24.51 -37.51 31.57
C ALA A 226 -24.17 -36.67 30.33
N ALA A 227 -24.06 -37.36 29.19
CA ALA A 227 -23.77 -36.79 27.88
C ALA A 227 -24.82 -35.74 27.46
N VAL A 228 -24.35 -34.52 27.18
CA VAL A 228 -25.15 -33.48 26.52
C VAL A 228 -24.93 -33.57 25.02
N VAL A 229 -26.02 -33.79 24.28
CA VAL A 229 -26.07 -33.85 22.81
C VAL A 229 -25.88 -32.43 22.24
N PRO A 230 -24.96 -32.21 21.28
CA PRO A 230 -24.79 -30.89 20.68
C PRO A 230 -25.95 -30.54 19.74
N THR A 231 -26.58 -29.39 19.98
CA THR A 231 -27.57 -28.77 19.09
C THR A 231 -26.85 -28.08 17.93
N VAL A 232 -27.06 -28.58 16.71
CA VAL A 232 -26.57 -27.98 15.46
C VAL A 232 -27.36 -26.69 15.18
N ARG A 233 -26.68 -25.54 15.19
CA ARG A 233 -27.24 -24.27 14.69
C ARG A 233 -27.09 -24.21 13.18
N GLN A 234 -28.22 -24.08 12.48
CA GLN A 234 -28.28 -23.87 11.03
C GLN A 234 -27.81 -22.45 10.70
N VAL A 235 -26.77 -22.32 9.88
CA VAL A 235 -26.27 -21.03 9.39
C VAL A 235 -27.08 -20.63 8.15
N VAL A 236 -27.75 -19.48 8.22
CA VAL A 236 -28.45 -18.89 7.08
C VAL A 236 -27.41 -18.12 6.24
N PRO A 237 -27.28 -18.38 4.93
CA PRO A 237 -26.30 -17.68 4.10
C PRO A 237 -26.70 -16.21 3.90
N PRO A 238 -25.72 -15.28 3.81
CA PRO A 238 -26.00 -13.87 3.56
C PRO A 238 -26.45 -13.63 2.12
N THR A 239 -27.50 -12.83 1.96
CA THR A 239 -27.96 -12.32 0.66
C THR A 239 -27.17 -11.06 0.30
N PHE A 240 -26.57 -11.01 -0.89
CA PHE A 240 -25.90 -9.83 -1.42
C PHE A 240 -26.71 -9.19 -2.55
N THR A 241 -26.78 -7.85 -2.56
CA THR A 241 -27.43 -7.07 -3.62
C THR A 241 -26.36 -6.41 -4.48
N ILE A 242 -26.38 -6.66 -5.79
CA ILE A 242 -25.49 -5.99 -6.75
C ILE A 242 -26.27 -4.83 -7.37
N VAL A 243 -25.74 -3.61 -7.25
CA VAL A 243 -26.30 -2.41 -7.88
C VAL A 243 -25.50 -2.13 -9.15
N ASP A 244 -26.20 -2.10 -10.29
CA ASP A 244 -25.61 -1.75 -11.59
C ASP A 244 -25.40 -0.22 -11.68
N PRO A 245 -24.16 0.28 -11.80
CA PRO A 245 -23.90 1.72 -11.86
C PRO A 245 -24.33 2.37 -13.18
N GLY A 246 -24.81 1.59 -14.17
CA GLY A 246 -25.21 2.09 -15.49
C GLY A 246 -26.70 2.38 -15.67
N ASP A 247 -27.58 2.10 -14.69
CA ASP A 247 -29.03 2.33 -14.82
C ASP A 247 -29.45 3.70 -14.22
N PRO A 248 -29.67 4.74 -15.05
CA PRO A 248 -30.18 6.02 -14.57
C PRO A 248 -31.64 5.95 -14.06
N GLY A 249 -32.31 4.80 -14.19
CA GLY A 249 -33.68 4.55 -13.75
C GLY A 249 -33.82 3.90 -12.37
N GLY A 250 -32.73 3.50 -11.71
CA GLY A 250 -32.74 3.01 -10.33
C GLY A 250 -33.67 1.81 -10.08
N ARG A 251 -33.85 0.90 -11.05
CA ARG A 251 -34.67 -0.29 -10.82
C ARG A 251 -33.83 -1.38 -10.17
N GLU A 252 -33.99 -1.56 -8.87
CA GLU A 252 -33.44 -2.68 -8.13
C GLU A 252 -33.85 -4.00 -8.81
N ARG A 253 -32.86 -4.78 -9.25
CA ARG A 253 -33.06 -6.16 -9.68
C ARG A 253 -32.47 -7.07 -8.63
N VAL A 254 -33.33 -7.68 -7.83
CA VAL A 254 -32.94 -8.76 -6.93
C VAL A 254 -32.73 -10.01 -7.77
N VAL A 255 -31.47 -10.42 -7.93
CA VAL A 255 -31.13 -11.70 -8.54
C VAL A 255 -31.01 -12.72 -7.42
N ILE A 256 -32.03 -13.56 -7.26
CA ILE A 256 -31.97 -14.71 -6.37
C ILE A 256 -31.22 -15.81 -7.13
N ILE A 257 -30.00 -16.13 -6.68
CA ILE A 257 -29.27 -17.29 -7.17
C ILE A 257 -29.76 -18.48 -6.34
N GLU A 258 -30.71 -19.24 -6.88
CA GLU A 258 -31.03 -20.55 -6.31
C GLU A 258 -29.94 -21.54 -6.73
N GLU A 259 -29.16 -22.02 -5.76
CA GLU A 259 -28.28 -23.17 -5.99
C GLU A 259 -29.17 -24.41 -6.19
N ARG A 260 -29.37 -24.79 -7.45
CA ARG A 260 -29.96 -26.07 -7.80
C ARG A 260 -28.95 -27.17 -7.45
N GLY A 261 -29.19 -27.85 -6.33
CA GLY A 261 -28.49 -29.08 -5.96
C GLY A 261 -28.53 -30.09 -7.09
N GLY A 262 -27.35 -30.44 -7.61
CA GLY A 262 -27.17 -31.38 -8.70
C GLY A 262 -27.46 -32.82 -8.26
N GLY A 263 -28.50 -33.41 -8.85
CA GLY A 263 -28.69 -34.85 -8.89
C GLY A 263 -27.78 -35.46 -9.95
N THR A 264 -27.03 -36.48 -9.57
CA THR A 264 -26.17 -37.26 -10.45
C THR A 264 -27.03 -38.18 -11.33
N ASP A 265 -27.14 -37.89 -12.62
CA ASP A 265 -27.54 -38.90 -13.60
C ASP A 265 -26.69 -38.79 -14.87
N GLY A 266 -26.05 -39.90 -15.22
CA GLY A 266 -24.99 -40.01 -16.21
C GLY A 266 -25.48 -40.03 -17.66
N GLY A 267 -25.97 -38.89 -18.14
CA GLY A 267 -26.21 -38.64 -19.56
C GLY A 267 -25.31 -37.52 -20.08
N GLU A 268 -24.50 -37.80 -21.10
CA GLU A 268 -23.68 -36.80 -21.79
C GLU A 268 -24.61 -35.75 -22.44
N PRO A 269 -24.55 -34.47 -22.03
CA PRO A 269 -25.49 -33.47 -22.50
C PRO A 269 -25.15 -33.03 -23.93
N GLU A 270 -26.13 -33.20 -24.82
CA GLU A 270 -26.10 -32.65 -26.17
C GLU A 270 -25.97 -31.11 -26.11
N PRO A 271 -25.06 -30.48 -26.89
CA PRO A 271 -24.82 -29.05 -26.80
C PRO A 271 -26.07 -28.27 -27.24
N PRO A 272 -26.48 -27.23 -26.49
CA PRO A 272 -27.67 -26.45 -26.84
C PRO A 272 -27.44 -25.69 -28.14
N ALA A 273 -28.49 -25.65 -28.97
CA ALA A 273 -28.51 -24.92 -30.22
C ALA A 273 -28.21 -23.41 -30.00
N PRO A 274 -27.45 -22.77 -30.89
CA PRO A 274 -27.08 -21.36 -30.74
C PRO A 274 -28.32 -20.47 -30.82
N VAL A 275 -28.53 -19.68 -29.78
CA VAL A 275 -29.58 -18.65 -29.73
C VAL A 275 -29.15 -17.47 -30.61
N PRO A 276 -29.99 -16.99 -31.56
CA PRO A 276 -29.66 -15.84 -32.38
C PRO A 276 -29.58 -14.57 -31.51
N LEU A 277 -28.44 -13.89 -31.55
CA LEU A 277 -28.23 -12.61 -30.87
C LEU A 277 -28.87 -11.45 -31.67
N PRO A 278 -29.43 -10.44 -30.99
CA PRO A 278 -29.90 -9.22 -31.64
C PRO A 278 -28.71 -8.44 -32.24
N SER A 279 -28.92 -7.88 -33.44
CA SER A 279 -27.93 -7.08 -34.17
C SER A 279 -27.37 -5.95 -33.29
N GLY A 280 -26.05 -5.96 -33.05
CA GLY A 280 -25.34 -4.89 -32.35
C GLY A 280 -24.51 -5.30 -31.13
N VAL A 281 -24.56 -6.57 -30.70
CA VAL A 281 -23.74 -7.07 -29.58
C VAL A 281 -22.48 -7.75 -30.12
N VAL A 282 -21.32 -7.12 -29.90
CA VAL A 282 -20.00 -7.72 -30.16
C VAL A 282 -19.49 -8.30 -28.84
N LEU A 283 -19.54 -9.62 -28.70
CA LEU A 283 -18.86 -10.35 -27.64
C LEU A 283 -17.38 -10.49 -28.04
N LEU A 284 -16.51 -9.74 -27.37
CA LEU A 284 -15.06 -9.96 -27.44
C LEU A 284 -14.70 -11.11 -26.49
N ALA A 285 -14.22 -12.22 -27.05
CA ALA A 285 -13.67 -13.31 -26.28
C ALA A 285 -12.43 -12.84 -25.49
N PRO A 286 -12.20 -13.33 -24.26
CA PRO A 286 -10.99 -13.03 -23.51
C PRO A 286 -9.79 -13.65 -24.23
N GLY A 287 -8.86 -12.82 -24.71
CA GLY A 287 -7.57 -13.30 -25.23
C GLY A 287 -6.98 -12.60 -26.47
N LEU A 288 -7.62 -11.58 -27.06
CA LEU A 288 -7.03 -10.83 -28.18
C LEU A 288 -6.62 -9.40 -27.79
N ALA A 289 -5.32 -9.14 -27.72
CA ALA A 289 -4.76 -7.79 -27.65
C ALA A 289 -4.87 -7.11 -29.03
N VAL A 290 -5.61 -6.01 -29.11
CA VAL A 290 -5.67 -5.17 -30.31
C VAL A 290 -4.54 -4.14 -30.23
N VAL A 291 -3.49 -4.33 -31.02
CA VAL A 291 -2.45 -3.30 -31.23
C VAL A 291 -2.99 -2.29 -32.24
N ALA A 292 -3.49 -1.15 -31.75
CA ALA A 292 -3.83 -0.02 -32.60
C ALA A 292 -2.56 0.80 -32.92
N LEU A 293 -1.99 0.62 -34.12
CA LEU A 293 -0.90 1.46 -34.64
C LEU A 293 -1.46 2.81 -35.08
N ALA A 294 -1.31 3.84 -34.23
CA ALA A 294 -1.59 5.22 -34.61
C ALA A 294 -0.47 5.76 -35.52
N ARG A 295 -0.76 5.95 -36.82
CA ARG A 295 0.14 6.63 -37.76
C ARG A 295 0.26 8.12 -37.38
N ARG A 296 1.46 8.50 -36.96
CA ARG A 296 1.86 9.90 -36.74
C ARG A 296 2.15 10.56 -38.10
N LYS A 297 1.33 11.53 -38.52
CA LYS A 297 1.73 12.47 -39.58
C LYS A 297 2.67 13.53 -38.97
N ARG A 298 3.79 13.77 -39.65
CA ARG A 298 4.66 14.95 -39.53
C ARG A 298 5.16 15.30 -40.94
N PRO A 299 5.67 16.52 -41.17
CA PRO A 299 5.31 17.81 -40.58
C PRO A 299 4.29 18.57 -41.46
#